data_AF-A0A7Y3EH82-F1
#
_entry.id   AF-A0A7Y3EH82-F1
#
_cell.length_a   1.000
_cell.length_b   1.000
_cell.length_c   1.000
_cell.angle_alpha   90.00
_cell.angle_beta   90.00
_cell.angle_gamma   90.00
#
_symmetry.space_group_name_H-M   'P 1'
#
loop_
_entity.id
_entity.type
_entity.pdbx_description
1 polymer ?
#
loop_
_entity_poly.entity_id
_entity_poly.type
_entity_poly.pdbx_seq_one_letter_code
_entity_poly.pdbx_strand_id
1 'polypeptide(L)'
;MKTKLLFGLLLLLGMSAKAQTCNSNTFNSPGAPSSCTYTYTSSGWENASGTPIAAPQSIDVGESVCILADNSDLIGSDKFKGTLYVPSGVTWSGTVDDRFTDATIVIEGTVNITGINPRFDGSTVYIDSAGTLNIPGDFQPNGSSVIHVLGDLDIAGFLNITGSA
;
A
#
# COMPACT_ATOMS: atom_id res chain seq x y z
N MET A 1 20.34 -40.31 56.16
CA MET A 1 19.79 -40.86 54.90
C MET A 1 20.24 -39.93 53.77
N LYS A 2 21.29 -40.25 53.01
CA LYS A 2 21.29 -41.06 51.77
C LYS A 2 20.32 -40.52 50.69
N THR A 3 20.91 -39.82 49.69
CA THR A 3 20.61 -39.84 48.24
C THR A 3 19.20 -39.34 47.82
N LYS A 4 19.02 -38.45 46.83
CA LYS A 4 19.41 -38.60 45.42
C LYS A 4 19.43 -37.25 44.68
N LEU A 5 20.43 -37.13 43.78
CA LEU A 5 20.44 -36.23 42.63
C LEU A 5 19.09 -36.24 41.90
N LEU A 6 18.64 -35.06 41.46
CA LEU A 6 18.06 -34.96 40.12
C LEU A 6 18.68 -33.75 39.40
N PHE A 7 19.64 -34.09 38.55
CA PHE A 7 20.27 -33.22 37.57
C PHE A 7 19.22 -32.90 36.49
N GLY A 8 18.57 -31.74 36.60
CA GLY A 8 17.70 -31.22 35.55
C GLY A 8 18.52 -30.35 34.59
N LEU A 9 19.39 -30.97 33.80
CA LEU A 9 20.05 -30.31 32.67
C LEU A 9 18.98 -30.00 31.62
N LEU A 10 18.37 -28.82 31.70
CA LEU A 10 17.43 -28.35 30.69
C LEU A 10 18.24 -28.01 29.43
N LEU A 11 18.17 -28.91 28.45
CA LEU A 11 18.75 -28.75 27.12
C LEU A 11 18.24 -27.45 26.50
N LEU A 12 19.16 -26.52 26.25
CA LEU A 12 19.00 -25.40 25.33
C LEU A 12 18.66 -25.95 23.94
N LEU A 13 17.37 -25.94 23.57
CA LEU A 13 16.99 -25.82 22.18
C LEU A 13 17.04 -24.34 21.83
N GLY A 14 18.24 -23.90 21.45
CA GLY A 14 18.44 -22.63 20.76
C GLY A 14 17.67 -22.65 19.45
N MET A 15 16.44 -22.15 19.48
CA MET A 15 15.81 -21.66 18.28
C MET A 15 16.53 -20.36 17.91
N SER A 16 17.61 -20.47 17.14
CA SER A 16 18.04 -19.34 16.32
C SER A 16 16.99 -19.17 15.21
N ALA A 17 15.92 -18.44 15.54
CA ALA A 17 15.15 -17.78 14.50
C ALA A 17 16.11 -16.78 13.87
N LYS A 18 16.63 -17.11 12.67
CA LYS A 18 17.33 -16.12 11.86
C LYS A 18 16.27 -15.09 11.45
N ALA A 19 16.14 -14.02 12.23
CA ALA A 19 15.46 -12.82 11.78
C ALA A 19 16.17 -12.39 10.50
N GLN A 20 15.44 -12.30 9.38
CA GLN A 20 15.96 -11.65 8.18
C GLN A 20 16.22 -10.19 8.56
N THR A 21 17.48 -9.84 8.75
CA THR A 21 17.91 -8.46 8.92
C THR A 21 17.94 -7.80 7.55
N CYS A 22 16.77 -7.34 7.10
CA CYS A 22 16.64 -6.36 6.04
C CYS A 22 16.35 -5.00 6.69
N ASN A 23 17.28 -4.47 7.50
CA ASN A 23 17.09 -3.15 8.15
C ASN A 23 15.72 -2.94 8.83
N SER A 24 15.15 -3.98 9.45
CA SER A 24 13.81 -4.00 10.07
C SER A 24 12.60 -4.10 9.13
N ASN A 25 12.79 -4.18 7.81
CA ASN A 25 11.71 -4.32 6.82
C ASN A 25 11.76 -5.70 6.16
N THR A 26 10.69 -6.49 6.24
CA THR A 26 10.61 -7.83 5.60
C THR A 26 10.42 -7.77 4.08
N PHE A 27 10.28 -6.57 3.51
CA PHE A 27 10.10 -6.32 2.09
C PHE A 27 10.77 -5.00 1.69
N ASN A 28 11.05 -4.84 0.39
CA ASN A 28 11.51 -3.59 -0.19
C ASN A 28 10.35 -2.94 -0.94
N SER A 29 9.94 -1.75 -0.50
CA SER A 29 9.06 -0.89 -1.30
C SER A 29 9.78 -0.48 -2.59
N PRO A 30 9.10 -0.44 -3.75
CA PRO A 30 9.70 0.07 -4.99
C PRO A 30 10.00 1.58 -4.92
N GLY A 31 9.40 2.30 -3.96
CA GLY A 31 9.52 3.75 -3.83
C GLY A 31 8.87 4.51 -4.99
N ALA A 32 9.22 5.79 -5.12
CA ALA A 32 8.75 6.65 -6.21
C ALA A 32 9.08 6.06 -7.60
N PRO A 33 8.13 6.07 -8.56
CA PRO A 33 8.44 5.80 -9.96
C PRO A 33 9.54 6.73 -10.49
N SER A 34 10.42 6.22 -11.36
CA SER A 34 11.45 7.04 -12.01
C SER A 34 10.88 8.13 -12.93
N SER A 35 9.64 7.94 -13.38
CA SER A 35 8.84 8.94 -14.09
C SER A 35 7.36 8.68 -13.86
N CYS A 36 6.57 9.75 -13.90
CA CYS A 36 5.12 9.72 -13.71
C CYS A 36 4.43 10.00 -15.04
N THR A 37 3.50 9.13 -15.47
CA THR A 37 2.67 9.38 -16.66
C THR A 37 1.78 10.61 -16.43
N TYR A 38 1.23 10.70 -15.22
CA TYR A 38 0.40 11.79 -14.76
C TYR A 38 0.87 12.26 -13.39
N THR A 39 0.98 13.57 -13.22
CA THR A 39 1.43 14.18 -11.97
C THR A 39 0.40 15.21 -11.53
N TYR A 40 0.00 15.15 -10.26
CA TYR A 40 -0.69 16.27 -9.63
C TYR A 40 0.32 17.11 -8.85
N THR A 41 0.37 18.40 -9.14
CA THR A 41 1.21 19.38 -8.45
C THR A 41 0.35 20.48 -7.84
N SER A 42 0.97 21.43 -7.14
CA SER A 42 0.26 22.61 -6.62
C SER A 42 -0.36 23.50 -7.71
N SER A 43 0.06 23.35 -8.97
CA SER A 43 -0.53 24.01 -10.13
C SER A 43 -1.63 23.20 -10.83
N GLY A 44 -1.89 21.97 -10.39
CA GLY A 44 -2.87 21.06 -10.97
C GLY A 44 -2.25 19.86 -11.69
N TRP A 45 -3.04 19.21 -12.54
CA TRP A 45 -2.65 18.01 -13.28
C TRP A 45 -1.79 18.33 -14.49
N GLU A 46 -0.72 17.57 -14.66
CA GLU A 46 0.15 17.58 -15.83
C GLU A 46 0.46 16.16 -16.31
N ASN A 47 0.71 16.01 -17.61
CA ASN A 47 1.22 14.75 -18.17
C ASN A 47 2.75 14.66 -18.03
N ALA A 48 3.34 13.55 -18.46
CA ALA A 48 4.79 13.33 -18.43
C ALA A 48 5.66 14.40 -19.13
N SER A 49 5.08 15.25 -19.99
CA SER A 49 5.78 16.36 -20.65
C SER A 49 5.64 17.70 -19.91
N GLY A 50 4.95 17.73 -18.78
CA GLY A 50 4.62 18.96 -18.04
C GLY A 50 3.50 19.78 -18.67
N THR A 51 2.74 19.19 -19.61
CA THR A 51 1.59 19.87 -20.21
C THR A 51 0.38 19.74 -19.28
N PRO A 52 -0.32 20.84 -18.96
CA PRO A 52 -1.54 20.78 -18.15
C PRO A 52 -2.62 19.92 -18.80
N ILE A 53 -3.26 19.09 -17.99
CA ILE A 53 -4.37 18.20 -18.38
C ILE A 53 -5.48 18.24 -17.32
N ALA A 54 -6.59 17.54 -17.57
CA ALA A 54 -7.56 17.21 -16.53
C ALA A 54 -7.12 15.94 -15.77
N ALA A 55 -7.77 15.65 -14.63
CA ALA A 55 -7.53 14.43 -13.88
C ALA A 55 -7.70 13.18 -14.76
N PRO A 56 -6.74 12.24 -14.75
CA PRO A 56 -6.79 11.08 -15.64
C PRO A 56 -7.92 10.11 -15.23
N GLN A 57 -8.80 9.79 -16.19
CA GLN A 57 -10.01 8.99 -15.95
C GLN A 57 -9.79 7.48 -16.13
N SER A 58 -8.74 7.07 -16.84
CA SER A 58 -8.36 5.67 -17.06
C SER A 58 -6.85 5.53 -16.91
N ILE A 59 -6.41 4.59 -16.08
CA ILE A 59 -4.99 4.30 -15.87
C ILE A 59 -4.72 2.86 -16.30
N ASP A 60 -3.90 2.70 -17.32
CA ASP A 60 -3.51 1.42 -17.90
C ASP A 60 -2.27 0.81 -17.23
N VAL A 61 -2.02 -0.46 -17.55
CA VAL A 61 -0.84 -1.18 -17.08
C VAL A 61 0.42 -0.48 -17.60
N GLY A 62 1.36 -0.21 -16.70
CA GLY A 62 2.62 0.48 -17.01
C GLY A 62 2.54 2.00 -16.94
N GLU A 63 1.35 2.57 -16.73
CA GLU A 63 1.20 3.99 -16.41
C GLU A 63 1.38 4.25 -14.91
N SER A 64 1.76 5.47 -14.57
CA SER A 64 1.97 5.92 -13.18
C SER A 64 1.30 7.26 -12.91
N VAL A 65 0.69 7.37 -11.73
CA VAL A 65 0.07 8.56 -11.19
C VAL A 65 0.83 8.96 -9.93
N CYS A 66 1.35 10.18 -9.90
CA CYS A 66 2.08 10.71 -8.75
C CYS A 66 1.34 11.93 -8.19
N ILE A 67 0.93 11.85 -6.94
CA ILE A 67 0.27 12.97 -6.24
C ILE A 67 1.33 13.71 -5.44
N LEU A 68 1.85 14.83 -5.95
CA LEU A 68 2.96 15.57 -5.33
C LEU A 68 2.51 16.81 -4.53
N ALA A 69 1.20 17.04 -4.44
CA ALA A 69 0.56 18.04 -3.60
C ALA A 69 -0.80 17.52 -3.15
N ASP A 70 -1.34 18.09 -2.07
CA ASP A 70 -2.62 17.65 -1.52
C ASP A 70 -3.73 17.71 -2.58
N ASN A 71 -4.44 16.61 -2.74
CA ASN A 71 -5.42 16.45 -3.82
C ASN A 71 -6.61 15.61 -3.36
N SER A 72 -7.79 15.88 -3.91
CA SER A 72 -9.00 15.08 -3.69
C SER A 72 -9.73 14.70 -4.97
N ASP A 73 -9.10 14.89 -6.13
CA ASP A 73 -9.70 14.53 -7.41
C ASP A 73 -9.92 13.03 -7.53
N LEU A 74 -11.01 12.67 -8.21
CA LEU A 74 -11.27 11.31 -8.68
C LEU A 74 -10.25 10.95 -9.76
N ILE A 75 -9.55 9.82 -9.59
CA ILE A 75 -8.61 9.26 -10.56
C ILE A 75 -9.06 7.85 -10.95
N GLY A 76 -8.88 7.49 -12.22
CA GLY A 76 -9.21 6.14 -12.68
C GLY A 76 -10.70 5.78 -12.50
N SER A 77 -11.60 6.72 -12.75
CA SER A 77 -13.07 6.55 -12.62
C SER A 77 -13.64 5.36 -13.39
N ASP A 78 -12.98 4.97 -14.48
CA ASP A 78 -13.33 3.78 -15.26
C ASP A 78 -12.46 2.57 -14.88
N LYS A 79 -11.15 2.80 -14.72
CA LYS A 79 -10.16 1.74 -14.52
C LYS A 79 -8.87 2.27 -13.89
N PHE A 80 -8.36 1.56 -12.89
CA PHE A 80 -7.00 1.77 -12.36
C PHE A 80 -6.18 0.47 -12.36
N LYS A 81 -5.17 0.38 -13.22
CA LYS A 81 -4.22 -0.76 -13.31
C LYS A 81 -2.74 -0.39 -13.23
N GLY A 82 -2.45 0.90 -13.09
CA GLY A 82 -1.08 1.41 -13.08
C GLY A 82 -0.48 1.46 -11.68
N THR A 83 0.47 2.38 -11.51
CA THR A 83 1.06 2.70 -10.22
C THR A 83 0.46 3.98 -9.64
N LEU A 84 0.02 3.96 -8.38
CA LEU A 84 -0.28 5.17 -7.60
C LEU A 84 0.89 5.43 -6.65
N TYR A 85 1.44 6.63 -6.65
CA TYR A 85 2.47 7.06 -5.70
C TYR A 85 2.03 8.33 -4.96
N VAL A 86 2.14 8.29 -3.63
CA VAL A 86 1.91 9.45 -2.74
C VAL A 86 3.14 9.61 -1.82
N PRO A 87 3.94 10.67 -1.99
CA PRO A 87 5.16 10.90 -1.22
C PRO A 87 4.86 11.35 0.21
N SER A 88 5.86 11.28 1.08
CA SER A 88 5.76 11.74 2.45
C SER A 88 5.33 13.21 2.56
N GLY A 89 4.43 13.51 3.50
CA GLY A 89 3.91 14.86 3.75
C GLY A 89 2.80 15.30 2.78
N VAL A 90 2.40 14.47 1.82
CA VAL A 90 1.28 14.73 0.90
C VAL A 90 0.09 13.85 1.24
N THR A 91 -1.12 14.41 1.12
CA THR A 91 -2.38 13.69 1.28
C THR A 91 -3.15 13.61 -0.03
N TRP A 92 -3.47 12.39 -0.47
CA TRP A 92 -4.51 12.16 -1.48
C TRP A 92 -5.79 11.66 -0.81
N SER A 93 -6.92 12.35 -1.02
CA SER A 93 -8.22 11.97 -0.47
C SER A 93 -9.24 11.78 -1.59
N GLY A 94 -9.36 10.57 -2.12
CA GLY A 94 -10.20 10.33 -3.30
C GLY A 94 -10.90 8.98 -3.30
N THR A 95 -11.82 8.85 -4.24
CA THR A 95 -12.47 7.59 -4.57
C THR A 95 -11.74 6.94 -5.74
N VAL A 96 -11.76 5.62 -5.81
CA VAL A 96 -11.59 4.88 -7.08
C VAL A 96 -12.91 4.17 -7.30
N ASP A 97 -13.63 4.56 -8.36
CA ASP A 97 -15.08 4.39 -8.47
C ASP A 97 -15.53 2.92 -8.65
N ASP A 98 -14.63 2.02 -9.07
CA ASP A 98 -14.89 0.57 -9.13
C ASP A 98 -13.86 -0.23 -8.32
N ARG A 99 -12.58 -0.24 -8.76
CA ARG A 99 -11.53 -1.03 -8.11
C ARG A 99 -10.12 -0.67 -8.59
N PHE A 100 -9.13 -0.96 -7.75
CA PHE A 100 -7.77 -1.19 -8.18
C PHE A 100 -7.66 -2.62 -8.73
N THR A 101 -7.20 -2.79 -9.97
CA THR A 101 -7.02 -4.11 -10.61
C THR A 101 -5.58 -4.29 -11.06
N ASP A 102 -4.87 -5.28 -10.53
CA ASP A 102 -3.45 -5.52 -10.85
C ASP A 102 -2.57 -4.26 -10.65
N ALA A 103 -3.00 -3.36 -9.77
CA ALA A 103 -2.35 -2.08 -9.54
C ALA A 103 -1.18 -2.21 -8.58
N THR A 104 -0.25 -1.26 -8.65
CA THR A 104 0.76 -1.05 -7.61
C THR A 104 0.46 0.25 -6.88
N ILE A 105 0.40 0.24 -5.56
CA ILE A 105 0.11 1.44 -4.77
C ILE A 105 1.25 1.61 -3.78
N VAL A 106 1.90 2.77 -3.79
CA VAL A 106 3.06 3.11 -2.97
C VAL A 106 2.72 4.34 -2.15
N ILE A 107 2.71 4.18 -0.83
CA ILE A 107 2.20 5.16 0.13
C ILE A 107 3.33 5.51 1.11
N GLU A 108 3.96 6.65 0.89
CA GLU A 108 4.92 7.27 1.82
C GLU A 108 4.29 8.45 2.59
N GLY A 109 3.17 9.00 2.09
CA GLY A 109 2.32 10.02 2.72
C GLY A 109 0.97 9.46 3.18
N THR A 110 -0.10 10.22 3.02
CA THR A 110 -1.44 9.80 3.46
C THR A 110 -2.37 9.55 2.27
N VAL A 111 -3.00 8.38 2.26
CA VAL A 111 -4.09 8.05 1.32
C VAL A 111 -5.37 7.86 2.12
N ASN A 112 -6.36 8.71 1.85
CA ASN A 112 -7.71 8.59 2.38
C ASN A 112 -8.64 8.13 1.27
N ILE A 113 -9.08 6.88 1.33
CA ILE A 113 -10.12 6.42 0.41
C ILE A 113 -11.46 6.97 0.87
N THR A 114 -12.24 7.58 -0.02
CA THR A 114 -13.56 8.17 0.34
C THR A 114 -14.77 7.32 -0.06
N GLY A 115 -14.57 6.27 -0.87
CA GLY A 115 -15.61 5.31 -1.25
C GLY A 115 -15.87 4.23 -0.19
N ILE A 116 -17.09 3.68 -0.13
CA ILE A 116 -17.53 2.80 0.97
C ILE A 116 -17.09 1.33 0.87
N ASN A 117 -16.44 0.88 -0.20
CA ASN A 117 -15.93 -0.49 -0.33
C ASN A 117 -14.79 -0.56 -1.37
N PRO A 118 -13.60 -0.02 -1.09
CA PRO A 118 -12.51 -0.10 -2.05
C PRO A 118 -12.07 -1.55 -2.27
N ARG A 119 -12.01 -1.95 -3.54
CA ARG A 119 -11.59 -3.29 -3.94
C ARG A 119 -10.20 -3.23 -4.52
N PHE A 120 -9.34 -4.11 -4.00
CA PHE A 120 -7.96 -4.31 -4.45
C PHE A 120 -7.89 -5.72 -5.00
N ASP A 121 -8.19 -5.87 -6.29
CA ASP A 121 -8.25 -7.14 -7.00
C ASP A 121 -6.87 -7.39 -7.66
N GLY A 122 -6.10 -8.36 -7.18
CA GLY A 122 -4.75 -8.67 -7.70
C GLY A 122 -3.70 -7.57 -7.52
N SER A 123 -3.98 -6.57 -6.68
CA SER A 123 -3.14 -5.39 -6.51
C SER A 123 -2.09 -5.56 -5.41
N THR A 124 -0.95 -4.90 -5.56
CA THR A 124 0.10 -4.84 -4.52
C THR A 124 0.10 -3.45 -3.88
N VAL A 125 0.05 -3.40 -2.55
CA VAL A 125 0.07 -2.16 -1.78
C VAL A 125 1.30 -2.14 -0.88
N TYR A 126 2.07 -1.05 -0.94
CA TYR A 126 3.19 -0.74 -0.08
C TYR A 126 2.84 0.48 0.76
N ILE A 127 2.81 0.30 2.08
CA ILE A 127 2.67 1.39 3.06
C ILE A 127 4.02 1.52 3.75
N ASP A 128 4.79 2.52 3.37
CA ASP A 128 6.10 2.80 3.95
C ASP A 128 5.97 3.37 5.37
N SER A 129 7.08 3.52 6.10
CA SER A 129 7.08 3.80 7.54
C SER A 129 6.43 5.13 7.96
N ALA A 130 6.34 6.10 7.06
CA ALA A 130 5.62 7.36 7.27
C ALA A 130 4.24 7.38 6.60
N GLY A 131 3.90 6.28 5.91
CA GLY A 131 2.69 6.13 5.14
C GLY A 131 1.48 5.81 6.01
N THR A 132 0.32 6.32 5.61
CA THR A 132 -0.97 5.95 6.20
C THR A 132 -1.97 5.66 5.10
N LEU A 133 -2.61 4.49 5.15
CA LEU A 133 -3.76 4.15 4.31
C LEU A 133 -5.02 4.09 5.17
N ASN A 134 -5.96 5.00 4.94
CA ASN A 134 -7.26 5.05 5.60
C ASN A 134 -8.35 4.48 4.68
N ILE A 135 -9.06 3.46 5.18
CA ILE A 135 -10.18 2.80 4.51
C ILE A 135 -11.43 2.94 5.39
N PRO A 136 -12.45 3.72 4.95
CA PRO A 136 -13.62 4.04 5.78
C PRO A 136 -14.65 2.92 5.85
N GLY A 137 -14.52 1.90 5.00
CA GLY A 137 -15.44 0.76 4.91
C GLY A 137 -14.73 -0.57 5.09
N ASP A 138 -15.34 -1.62 4.56
CA ASP A 138 -14.75 -2.95 4.57
C ASP A 138 -13.52 -2.98 3.65
N PHE A 139 -12.47 -3.67 4.10
CA PHE A 139 -11.29 -3.91 3.31
C PHE A 139 -11.23 -5.39 2.91
N GLN A 140 -11.33 -5.62 1.60
CA GLN A 140 -11.34 -6.96 1.02
C GLN A 140 -10.26 -7.06 -0.07
N PRO A 141 -9.02 -7.43 0.29
CA PRO A 141 -8.01 -7.81 -0.69
C PRO A 141 -8.46 -9.12 -1.38
N ASN A 142 -8.69 -9.08 -2.69
CA ASN A 142 -9.15 -10.24 -3.47
C ASN A 142 -8.08 -10.75 -4.44
N GLY A 143 -8.22 -12.01 -4.85
CA GLY A 143 -7.29 -12.62 -5.79
C GLY A 143 -5.88 -12.71 -5.21
N SER A 144 -4.86 -12.46 -6.04
CA SER A 144 -3.45 -12.53 -5.64
C SER A 144 -2.94 -11.22 -5.03
N SER A 145 -3.80 -10.44 -4.38
CA SER A 145 -3.40 -9.16 -3.78
C SER A 145 -2.39 -9.34 -2.64
N VAL A 146 -1.44 -8.42 -2.55
CA VAL A 146 -0.38 -8.44 -1.53
C VAL A 146 -0.33 -7.08 -0.84
N ILE A 147 -0.39 -7.07 0.49
CA ILE A 147 -0.34 -5.84 1.29
C ILE A 147 0.91 -5.89 2.17
N HIS A 148 1.78 -4.91 1.97
CA HIS A 148 3.05 -4.72 2.65
C HIS A 148 2.95 -3.49 3.55
N VAL A 149 3.01 -3.67 4.87
CA VAL A 149 2.75 -2.60 5.85
C VAL A 149 3.97 -2.36 6.75
N LEU A 150 4.56 -1.17 6.66
CA LEU A 150 5.54 -0.62 7.61
C LEU A 150 4.99 0.58 8.38
N GLY A 151 4.11 1.38 7.77
CA GLY A 151 3.38 2.47 8.41
C GLY A 151 2.03 2.02 8.95
N ASP A 152 1.01 2.87 8.80
CA ASP A 152 -0.32 2.66 9.38
C ASP A 152 -1.34 2.22 8.31
N LEU A 153 -2.11 1.17 8.62
CA LEU A 153 -3.26 0.72 7.84
C LEU A 153 -4.50 0.78 8.75
N ASP A 154 -5.34 1.78 8.51
CA ASP A 154 -6.53 2.04 9.30
C ASP A 154 -7.78 1.61 8.52
N ILE A 155 -8.48 0.61 9.05
CA ILE A 155 -9.71 0.07 8.47
C ILE A 155 -10.84 0.30 9.46
N ALA A 156 -11.81 1.14 9.09
CA ALA A 156 -12.97 1.42 9.93
C ALA A 156 -14.05 0.33 9.87
N GLY A 157 -14.12 -0.41 8.75
CA GLY A 157 -15.02 -1.56 8.58
C GLY A 157 -14.37 -2.91 8.93
N PHE A 158 -14.86 -3.97 8.31
CA PHE A 158 -14.32 -5.32 8.48
C PHE A 158 -13.14 -5.59 7.54
N LEU A 159 -12.12 -6.29 8.06
CA LEU A 159 -11.09 -6.92 7.25
C LEU A 159 -11.58 -8.31 6.81
N ASN A 160 -11.80 -8.50 5.50
CA ASN A 160 -12.25 -9.77 4.95
C ASN A 160 -11.11 -10.47 4.20
N ILE A 161 -10.49 -11.45 4.87
CA ILE A 161 -9.44 -12.29 4.28
C ILE A 161 -10.09 -13.56 3.76
N THR A 162 -10.19 -13.67 2.43
CA THR A 162 -10.69 -14.87 1.76
C THR A 162 -9.56 -15.56 0.99
N GLY A 163 -9.46 -16.89 1.10
CA GLY A 163 -8.46 -17.68 0.39
C GLY A 163 -8.33 -19.08 0.99
N SER A 164 -7.81 -20.04 0.23
CA SER A 164 -7.39 -21.34 0.76
C SER A 164 -5.94 -21.24 1.22
N ALA A 165 -5.68 -21.59 2.48
CA ALA A 165 -4.32 -21.74 3.01
C ALA A 165 -3.60 -22.95 2.41
#